data_AF-A0A223AX26-F1
#
_entry.id   AF-A0A223AX26-F1
#
_cell.length_a   1.000
_cell.length_b   1.000
_cell.length_c   1.000
_cell.angle_alpha   90.00
_cell.angle_beta   90.00
_cell.angle_gamma   90.00
#
_symmetry.space_group_name_H-M   'P 1'
#
loop_
_entity.id
_entity.type
_entity.pdbx_description
1 polymer ?
#
loop_
_entity_poly.entity_id
_entity_poly.type
_entity_poly.pdbx_seq_one_letter_code
_entity_poly.pdbx_strand_id
1 'polypeptide(L)'
;MKKYLILCCYFILSSFIFSQEIYRDRMRDFIRELRGNTSRDKIFITQNGNALYFRDGKLDEDFFSVTDGTTQESLFYGDELKFNTPTSPKLKKELLDMLIPIRQAGKVVLTINYGKGEKTKKNLESESKKLDFVAELLPSFEAKEIYQPMEGFNQNNIHSLKDAKNFLCLLNPEKFKTLEQYKSSLENVDFDILLIEPSINGEFFSREQIESLKKKSSGARRLVIAYFSIGEAENYRHYWKKSWNKKHPDWIAEENSNWGGNYRVKYWSPEWKSIIKDYQKKLDEIGVDGYLLDTVDTYYYFEDKDEAKQKAKTKKNKK
;
A
#
# COMPACT_ATOMS: atom_id res chain seq x y z
N MET A 1 11.23 -23.57 48.25
CA MET A 1 10.85 -23.79 46.84
C MET A 1 10.04 -22.58 46.33
N LYS A 2 10.71 -21.49 45.95
CA LYS A 2 10.09 -20.30 45.32
C LYS A 2 11.12 -19.70 44.35
N LYS A 3 11.31 -20.33 43.18
CA LYS A 3 12.17 -19.80 42.11
C LYS A 3 11.71 -20.10 40.66
N TYR A 4 10.54 -20.73 40.45
CA TYR A 4 10.13 -21.17 39.10
C TYR A 4 8.91 -20.46 38.49
N LEU A 5 8.29 -19.48 39.16
CA LEU A 5 7.06 -18.84 38.63
C LEU A 5 7.29 -17.58 37.78
N ILE A 6 8.50 -17.02 37.76
CA ILE A 6 8.81 -15.80 36.98
C ILE A 6 9.30 -16.13 35.55
N LEU A 7 9.81 -17.35 35.32
CA LEU A 7 10.33 -17.76 34.01
C LEU A 7 9.21 -18.04 32.99
N CYS A 8 8.06 -18.57 33.42
CA CYS A 8 6.94 -18.86 32.51
C CYS A 8 6.24 -17.59 31.97
N CYS A 9 6.12 -16.53 32.76
CA CYS A 9 5.53 -15.28 32.28
C CYS A 9 6.44 -14.56 31.27
N TYR A 10 7.76 -14.58 31.49
CA TYR A 10 8.73 -14.03 30.54
C TYR A 10 8.79 -14.85 29.23
N PHE A 11 8.76 -16.18 29.30
CA PHE A 11 8.73 -17.04 28.10
C PHE A 11 7.44 -16.87 27.29
N ILE A 12 6.29 -16.71 27.95
CA ILE A 12 5.02 -16.45 27.25
C ILE A 12 5.09 -15.07 26.60
N LEU A 13 5.49 -14.01 27.32
CA LEU A 13 5.57 -12.65 26.75
C LEU A 13 6.61 -12.56 25.60
N SER A 14 7.76 -13.23 25.73
CA SER A 14 8.79 -13.28 24.68
C SER A 14 8.34 -14.09 23.46
N SER A 15 7.61 -15.20 23.67
CA SER A 15 7.05 -15.97 22.54
C SER A 15 5.95 -15.20 21.78
N PHE A 16 5.20 -14.33 22.48
CA PHE A 16 4.21 -13.44 21.88
C PHE A 16 4.85 -12.38 20.98
N ILE A 17 5.89 -11.68 21.48
CA ILE A 17 6.62 -10.67 20.69
C ILE A 17 7.33 -11.32 19.49
N PHE A 18 7.93 -12.49 19.69
CA PHE A 18 8.66 -13.21 18.65
C PHE A 18 7.75 -13.75 17.54
N SER A 19 6.52 -14.16 17.86
CA SER A 19 5.57 -14.66 16.84
C SER A 19 4.93 -13.54 16.02
N GLN A 20 4.79 -12.32 16.55
CA GLN A 20 4.30 -11.19 15.76
C GLN A 20 5.34 -10.77 14.71
N GLU A 21 6.60 -10.58 15.13
CA GLU A 21 7.66 -10.15 14.22
C GLU A 21 7.91 -11.12 13.05
N ILE A 22 7.59 -12.41 13.17
CA ILE A 22 7.81 -13.36 12.06
C ILE A 22 7.01 -13.00 10.80
N TYR A 23 5.81 -12.45 10.93
CA TYR A 23 4.95 -12.12 9.80
C TYR A 23 5.39 -10.80 9.17
N ARG A 24 5.74 -9.80 9.99
CA ARG A 24 6.38 -8.56 9.52
C ARG A 24 7.68 -8.85 8.80
N ASP A 25 8.56 -9.68 9.37
CA ASP A 25 9.84 -10.05 8.76
C ASP A 25 9.65 -10.76 7.43
N ARG A 26 8.69 -11.68 7.33
CA ARG A 26 8.33 -12.31 6.04
C ARG A 26 7.88 -11.30 5.00
N MET A 27 7.14 -10.26 5.39
CA MET A 27 6.71 -9.20 4.47
C MET A 27 7.90 -8.31 4.07
N ARG A 28 8.76 -7.92 5.02
CA ARG A 28 10.00 -7.19 4.75
C ARG A 28 10.89 -7.94 3.77
N ASP A 29 11.08 -9.24 4.00
CA ASP A 29 11.87 -10.12 3.13
C ASP A 29 11.26 -10.26 1.75
N PHE A 30 9.94 -10.37 1.65
CA PHE A 30 9.27 -10.42 0.36
C PHE A 30 9.46 -9.13 -0.43
N ILE A 31 9.33 -7.96 0.21
CA ILE A 31 9.58 -6.67 -0.42
C ILE A 31 11.06 -6.53 -0.84
N ARG A 32 12.01 -7.04 -0.05
CA ARG A 32 13.44 -7.12 -0.42
C ARG A 32 13.67 -7.99 -1.65
N GLU A 33 13.01 -9.14 -1.74
CA GLU A 33 13.07 -10.01 -2.92
C GLU A 33 12.54 -9.30 -4.17
N LEU A 34 11.41 -8.59 -4.06
CA LEU A 34 10.87 -7.79 -5.17
C LEU A 34 11.84 -6.68 -5.58
N ARG A 35 12.48 -6.01 -4.61
CA ARG A 35 13.50 -5.00 -4.87
C ARG A 35 14.70 -5.58 -5.63
N GLY A 36 15.11 -6.80 -5.30
CA GLY A 36 16.20 -7.51 -5.98
C GLY A 36 15.84 -8.06 -7.38
N ASN A 37 14.55 -8.14 -7.72
CA ASN A 37 14.06 -8.68 -8.99
C ASN A 37 13.87 -7.63 -10.09
N THR A 38 14.10 -6.35 -9.81
CA THR A 38 13.94 -5.25 -10.79
C THR A 38 15.15 -4.29 -10.78
N SER A 39 15.13 -3.29 -11.65
CA SER A 39 16.18 -2.30 -11.75
C SER A 39 16.16 -1.30 -10.58
N ARG A 40 17.33 -0.76 -10.21
CA ARG A 40 17.48 0.12 -9.03
C ARG A 40 16.76 1.46 -9.17
N ASP A 41 16.45 1.89 -10.38
CA ASP A 41 15.70 3.12 -10.67
C ASP A 41 14.19 3.01 -10.37
N LYS A 42 13.65 1.79 -10.19
CA LYS A 42 12.24 1.64 -9.83
C LYS A 42 11.93 2.24 -8.49
N ILE A 43 10.82 2.97 -8.38
CA ILE A 43 10.33 3.54 -7.13
C ILE A 43 9.45 2.51 -6.41
N PHE A 44 9.67 2.25 -5.12
CA PHE A 44 8.78 1.43 -4.30
C PHE A 44 8.07 2.30 -3.27
N ILE A 45 6.74 2.25 -3.27
CA ILE A 45 5.88 2.92 -2.31
C ILE A 45 5.06 1.85 -1.61
N THR A 46 5.13 1.74 -0.28
CA THR A 46 4.20 0.87 0.46
C THR A 46 2.86 1.55 0.64
N GLN A 47 1.75 0.85 0.38
CA GLN A 47 0.42 1.32 0.76
C GLN A 47 0.10 0.83 2.17
N ASN A 48 -0.06 1.76 3.13
CA ASN A 48 -0.22 1.43 4.56
C ASN A 48 0.96 0.58 5.11
N GLY A 49 0.69 -0.31 6.07
CA GLY A 49 1.70 -1.21 6.65
C GLY A 49 2.88 -0.49 7.33
N ASN A 50 2.67 0.74 7.81
CA ASN A 50 3.75 1.62 8.27
C ASN A 50 4.56 1.08 9.46
N ALA A 51 4.04 0.08 10.20
CA ALA A 51 4.82 -0.60 11.24
C ALA A 51 5.99 -1.43 10.68
N LEU A 52 5.99 -1.79 9.38
CA LEU A 52 7.13 -2.48 8.75
C LEU A 52 8.43 -1.67 8.83
N TYR A 53 8.35 -0.34 8.89
CA TYR A 53 9.53 0.52 9.04
C TYR A 53 10.16 0.49 10.43
N PHE A 54 9.58 -0.22 11.39
CA PHE A 54 10.05 -0.23 12.77
C PHE A 54 10.39 -1.63 13.28
N ARG A 55 11.51 -1.75 14.00
CA ARG A 55 11.89 -2.93 14.77
C ARG A 55 12.24 -2.49 16.19
N ASP A 56 11.64 -3.15 17.19
CA ASP A 56 11.83 -2.83 18.61
C ASP A 56 11.61 -1.34 18.93
N GLY A 57 10.62 -0.72 18.27
CA GLY A 57 10.26 0.69 18.44
C GLY A 57 11.22 1.70 17.81
N LYS A 58 12.20 1.27 17.02
CA LYS A 58 13.13 2.12 16.28
C LYS A 58 12.99 1.88 14.79
N LEU A 59 13.42 2.83 13.96
CA LEU A 59 13.46 2.62 12.52
C LEU A 59 14.37 1.43 12.18
N ASP A 60 13.86 0.50 11.39
CA ASP A 60 14.61 -0.60 10.80
C ASP A 60 15.34 -0.05 9.57
N GLU A 61 16.56 0.45 9.76
CA GLU A 61 17.37 1.10 8.70
C GLU A 61 17.59 0.17 7.49
N ASP A 62 17.75 -1.13 7.75
CA ASP A 62 17.93 -2.13 6.69
C ASP A 62 16.69 -2.19 5.79
N PHE A 63 15.49 -2.23 6.37
CA PHE A 63 14.25 -2.17 5.59
C PHE A 63 13.96 -0.76 5.05
N PHE A 64 14.31 0.29 5.77
CA PHE A 64 14.10 1.68 5.36
C PHE A 64 14.78 1.97 4.02
N SER A 65 15.97 1.40 3.77
CA SER A 65 16.67 1.55 2.48
C SER A 65 16.00 0.86 1.28
N VAL A 66 15.03 -0.05 1.50
CA VAL A 66 14.43 -0.90 0.46
C VAL A 66 13.35 -0.16 -0.34
N THR A 67 12.68 0.82 0.27
CA THR A 67 11.58 1.58 -0.35
C THR A 67 11.93 3.06 -0.51
N ASP A 68 11.16 3.79 -1.30
CA ASP A 68 11.40 5.20 -1.62
C ASP A 68 10.39 6.13 -0.93
N GLY A 69 9.20 5.60 -0.62
CA GLY A 69 8.15 6.31 0.11
C GLY A 69 7.14 5.35 0.73
N THR A 70 6.14 5.93 1.39
CA THR A 70 5.00 5.19 1.93
C THR A 70 3.73 6.00 1.76
N THR A 71 2.59 5.35 1.94
CA THR A 71 1.29 6.01 2.04
C THR A 71 0.61 5.75 3.39
N GLN A 72 -0.43 6.54 3.65
CA GLN A 72 -1.41 6.25 4.69
C GLN A 72 -2.81 6.52 4.16
N GLU A 73 -3.65 5.49 4.19
CA GLU A 73 -5.05 5.50 3.83
C GLU A 73 -5.91 4.95 4.99
N SER A 74 -6.81 5.71 5.61
CA SER A 74 -6.86 7.18 5.63
C SER A 74 -6.02 7.76 6.76
N LEU A 75 -5.73 9.06 6.74
CA LEU A 75 -5.02 9.73 7.84
C LEU A 75 -5.89 10.74 8.60
N PHE A 76 -6.43 11.75 7.92
CA PHE A 76 -7.17 12.85 8.54
C PHE A 76 -8.69 12.74 8.36
N TYR A 77 -9.15 12.20 7.23
CA TYR A 77 -10.57 12.06 6.91
C TYR A 77 -10.85 10.72 6.21
N GLY A 78 -11.94 10.07 6.60
CA GLY A 78 -12.32 8.73 6.09
C GLY A 78 -12.38 7.65 7.17
N ASP A 79 -12.45 8.03 8.45
CA ASP A 79 -12.42 7.09 9.58
C ASP A 79 -13.53 6.05 9.48
N GLU A 80 -13.21 4.80 9.80
CA GLU A 80 -14.15 3.66 9.73
C GLU A 80 -14.93 3.57 8.41
N LEU A 81 -14.30 3.93 7.29
CA LEU A 81 -14.94 4.01 5.96
C LEU A 81 -16.14 4.97 5.89
N LYS A 82 -16.13 6.03 6.73
CA LYS A 82 -17.15 7.07 6.72
C LYS A 82 -16.66 8.32 6.00
N PHE A 83 -17.31 8.62 4.88
CA PHE A 83 -16.96 9.75 4.03
C PHE A 83 -17.02 11.09 4.80
N ASN A 84 -16.02 11.96 4.60
CA ASN A 84 -15.92 13.29 5.23
C ASN A 84 -15.89 13.28 6.77
N THR A 85 -15.63 12.13 7.39
CA THR A 85 -15.54 11.98 8.85
C THR A 85 -14.09 12.12 9.30
N PRO A 86 -13.77 13.04 10.24
CA PRO A 86 -12.43 13.17 10.79
C PRO A 86 -11.98 11.89 11.51
N THR A 87 -10.72 11.52 11.33
CA THR A 87 -10.09 10.43 12.10
C THR A 87 -10.10 10.75 13.58
N SER A 88 -10.52 9.77 14.40
CA SER A 88 -10.54 9.91 15.85
C SER A 88 -9.18 10.38 16.38
N PRO A 89 -9.12 11.25 17.41
CA PRO A 89 -7.85 11.78 17.92
C PRO A 89 -6.86 10.70 18.34
N LYS A 90 -7.36 9.59 18.90
CA LYS A 90 -6.54 8.45 19.31
C LYS A 90 -5.87 7.77 18.12
N LEU A 91 -6.67 7.35 17.12
CA LEU A 91 -6.14 6.68 15.93
C LEU A 91 -5.21 7.61 15.14
N LYS A 92 -5.61 8.88 14.96
CA LYS A 92 -4.76 9.87 14.30
C LYS A 92 -3.40 10.00 14.98
N LYS A 93 -3.36 10.02 16.32
CA LYS A 93 -2.10 10.06 17.06
C LYS A 93 -1.25 8.80 16.79
N GLU A 94 -1.85 7.61 16.87
CA GLU A 94 -1.16 6.34 16.63
C GLU A 94 -0.56 6.27 15.22
N LEU A 95 -1.29 6.73 14.19
CA LEU A 95 -0.78 6.81 12.82
C LEU A 95 0.36 7.82 12.69
N LEU A 96 0.22 9.01 13.28
CA LEU A 96 1.26 10.04 13.24
C LEU A 96 2.52 9.65 14.01
N ASP A 97 2.41 8.91 15.11
CA ASP A 97 3.55 8.39 15.87
C ASP A 97 4.44 7.47 15.00
N MET A 98 3.88 6.84 13.96
CA MET A 98 4.65 6.08 12.96
C MET A 98 5.12 6.94 11.78
N LEU A 99 4.25 7.79 11.24
CA LEU A 99 4.54 8.53 9.99
C LEU A 99 5.55 9.68 10.17
N ILE A 100 5.54 10.35 11.32
CA ILE A 100 6.44 11.48 11.57
C ILE A 100 7.91 11.03 11.57
N PRO A 101 8.32 9.98 12.32
CA PRO A 101 9.69 9.48 12.24
C PRO A 101 10.10 9.04 10.82
N ILE A 102 9.19 8.39 10.08
CA ILE A 102 9.42 7.99 8.68
C ILE A 102 9.73 9.22 7.80
N ARG A 103 8.93 10.28 7.93
CA ARG A 103 9.15 11.51 7.17
C ARG A 103 10.43 12.23 7.58
N GLN A 104 10.69 12.33 8.88
CA GLN A 104 11.89 12.98 9.42
C GLN A 104 13.19 12.27 8.99
N ALA A 105 13.15 10.95 8.83
CA ALA A 105 14.25 10.16 8.27
C ALA A 105 14.40 10.29 6.73
N GLY A 106 13.49 11.02 6.07
CA GLY A 106 13.66 11.47 4.68
C GLY A 106 12.78 10.78 3.63
N LYS A 107 11.89 9.86 4.01
CA LYS A 107 10.91 9.26 3.09
C LYS A 107 9.78 10.22 2.76
N VAL A 108 9.26 10.14 1.54
CA VAL A 108 8.03 10.85 1.17
C VAL A 108 6.83 10.08 1.73
N VAL A 109 5.89 10.81 2.34
CA VAL A 109 4.64 10.28 2.88
C VAL A 109 3.49 10.86 2.06
N LEU A 110 2.80 9.98 1.33
CA LEU A 110 1.60 10.31 0.57
C LEU A 110 0.35 9.97 1.40
N THR A 111 -0.55 10.91 1.63
CA THR A 111 -1.73 10.64 2.48
C THR A 111 -3.01 10.72 1.68
N ILE A 112 -3.82 9.65 1.77
CA ILE A 112 -5.09 9.52 1.06
C ILE A 112 -6.19 9.78 2.07
N ASN A 113 -7.09 10.71 1.75
CA ASN A 113 -8.19 11.12 2.63
C ASN A 113 -9.50 11.14 1.84
N TYR A 114 -10.62 11.00 2.53
CA TYR A 114 -11.93 10.89 1.89
C TYR A 114 -12.89 11.96 2.39
N GLY A 115 -13.31 12.86 1.50
CA GLY A 115 -14.22 13.93 1.87
C GLY A 115 -14.48 14.95 0.79
N LYS A 116 -15.18 16.02 1.17
CA LYS A 116 -15.52 17.13 0.28
C LYS A 116 -15.68 18.44 1.04
N GLY A 117 -15.70 19.54 0.28
CA GLY A 117 -16.02 20.88 0.81
C GLY A 117 -14.80 21.66 1.28
N GLU A 118 -14.93 22.98 1.19
CA GLU A 118 -13.82 23.93 1.35
C GLU A 118 -13.20 23.89 2.75
N LYS A 119 -14.01 23.71 3.79
CA LYS A 119 -13.53 23.60 5.17
C LYS A 119 -12.65 22.37 5.37
N THR A 120 -13.06 21.22 4.85
CA THR A 120 -12.29 19.97 4.90
C THR A 120 -10.97 20.12 4.16
N LYS A 121 -11.01 20.70 2.95
CA LYS A 121 -9.80 20.96 2.15
C LYS A 121 -8.81 21.87 2.88
N LYS A 122 -9.23 23.05 3.35
CA LYS A 122 -8.34 23.99 4.06
C LYS A 122 -7.73 23.37 5.32
N ASN A 123 -8.51 22.58 6.06
CA ASN A 123 -8.00 21.89 7.24
C ASN A 123 -6.96 20.83 6.87
N LEU A 124 -7.24 20.00 5.85
CA LEU A 124 -6.31 18.98 5.38
C LEU A 124 -5.00 19.60 4.86
N GLU A 125 -5.10 20.67 4.07
CA GLU A 125 -3.94 21.41 3.56
C GLU A 125 -3.08 21.96 4.71
N SER A 126 -3.71 22.60 5.71
CA SER A 126 -3.02 23.15 6.87
C SER A 126 -2.31 22.07 7.71
N GLU A 127 -2.97 20.95 7.99
CA GLU A 127 -2.39 19.86 8.78
C GLU A 127 -1.25 19.15 8.02
N SER A 128 -1.45 18.87 6.74
CA SER A 128 -0.46 18.15 5.93
C SER A 128 0.79 18.99 5.68
N LYS A 129 0.63 20.31 5.47
CA LYS A 129 1.76 21.23 5.30
C LYS A 129 2.64 21.34 6.54
N LYS A 130 2.07 21.26 7.75
CA LYS A 130 2.86 21.25 9.01
C LYS A 130 3.76 20.02 9.13
N LEU A 131 3.35 18.91 8.52
CA LEU A 131 4.04 17.63 8.57
C LEU A 131 4.89 17.35 7.33
N ASP A 132 4.84 18.24 6.33
CA ASP A 132 5.50 18.05 5.04
C ASP A 132 5.07 16.74 4.35
N PHE A 133 3.77 16.48 4.39
CA PHE A 133 3.11 15.35 3.71
C PHE A 133 2.46 15.84 2.42
N VAL A 134 2.53 15.02 1.36
CA VAL A 134 1.74 15.24 0.14
C VAL A 134 0.38 14.59 0.38
N ALA A 135 -0.70 15.36 0.34
CA ALA A 135 -2.01 14.89 0.76
C ALA A 135 -3.05 15.11 -0.33
N GLU A 136 -3.94 14.13 -0.50
CA GLU A 136 -5.06 14.20 -1.43
C GLU A 136 -6.39 13.92 -0.74
N LEU A 137 -7.45 14.55 -1.26
CA LEU A 137 -8.82 14.40 -0.79
C LEU A 137 -9.67 13.76 -1.89
N LEU A 138 -9.79 12.44 -1.84
CA LEU A 138 -10.56 11.63 -2.78
C LEU A 138 -12.07 11.79 -2.56
N PRO A 139 -12.86 11.75 -3.64
CA PRO A 139 -14.31 11.90 -3.58
C PRO A 139 -15.05 10.60 -3.23
N SER A 140 -14.38 9.44 -3.21
CA SER A 140 -14.94 8.14 -2.83
C SER A 140 -13.84 7.16 -2.43
N PHE A 141 -14.20 6.13 -1.65
CA PHE A 141 -13.28 5.06 -1.20
C PHE A 141 -12.81 4.13 -2.32
N GLU A 142 -13.52 4.09 -3.44
CA GLU A 142 -13.23 3.14 -4.52
C GLU A 142 -12.08 3.60 -5.41
N ALA A 143 -11.51 4.79 -5.23
CA ALA A 143 -10.42 5.31 -6.08
C ALA A 143 -10.71 5.14 -7.59
N LYS A 144 -11.93 5.48 -8.02
CA LYS A 144 -12.43 5.33 -9.41
C LYS A 144 -12.63 6.66 -10.14
N GLU A 145 -12.36 7.77 -9.47
CA GLU A 145 -12.61 9.12 -9.98
C GLU A 145 -11.32 9.93 -10.10
N ILE A 146 -11.22 10.71 -11.18
CA ILE A 146 -10.21 11.76 -11.30
C ILE A 146 -10.75 12.97 -10.54
N TYR A 147 -9.92 13.54 -9.67
CA TYR A 147 -10.28 14.67 -8.82
C TYR A 147 -9.37 15.87 -9.07
N GLN A 148 -9.69 16.99 -8.43
CA GLN A 148 -8.83 18.16 -8.39
C GLN A 148 -7.80 17.98 -7.28
N PRO A 149 -6.49 18.19 -7.54
CA PRO A 149 -5.47 18.01 -6.53
C PRO A 149 -5.62 19.02 -5.39
N MET A 150 -5.08 18.69 -4.23
CA MET A 150 -5.00 19.62 -3.10
C MET A 150 -4.05 20.78 -3.37
N GLU A 151 -2.84 20.50 -3.85
CA GLU A 151 -1.93 21.51 -4.41
C GLU A 151 -2.05 21.51 -5.94
N GLY A 152 -2.34 22.68 -6.53
CA GLY A 152 -2.62 22.80 -7.96
C GLY A 152 -1.55 22.16 -8.86
N PHE A 153 -1.95 21.83 -10.09
CA PHE A 153 -1.02 21.30 -11.10
C PHE A 153 0.16 22.25 -11.31
N ASN A 154 1.33 21.66 -11.54
CA ASN A 154 2.54 22.41 -11.84
C ASN A 154 3.26 21.80 -13.05
N GLN A 155 4.12 22.59 -13.69
CA GLN A 155 4.81 22.21 -14.93
C GLN A 155 6.28 21.85 -14.70
N ASN A 156 6.66 21.54 -13.46
CA ASN A 156 8.01 21.07 -13.15
C ASN A 156 8.19 19.62 -13.62
N ASN A 157 9.42 19.27 -14.00
CA ASN A 157 9.81 17.88 -14.20
C ASN A 157 9.91 17.17 -12.85
N ILE A 158 9.26 16.02 -12.74
CA ILE A 158 9.24 15.18 -11.54
C ILE A 158 10.17 13.99 -11.80
N HIS A 159 11.31 13.96 -11.12
CA HIS A 159 12.32 12.90 -11.27
C HIS A 159 12.32 11.93 -10.09
N SER A 160 11.80 12.35 -8.95
CA SER A 160 11.69 11.58 -7.72
C SER A 160 10.41 11.94 -6.96
N LEU A 161 10.05 11.13 -5.96
CA LEU A 161 8.90 11.43 -5.09
C LEU A 161 9.03 12.78 -4.37
N LYS A 162 10.25 13.27 -4.14
CA LYS A 162 10.49 14.53 -3.43
C LYS A 162 10.13 15.77 -4.25
N ASP A 163 10.04 15.63 -5.57
CA ASP A 163 9.69 16.72 -6.48
C ASP A 163 8.16 16.93 -6.55
N ALA A 164 7.39 15.93 -6.14
CA ALA A 164 5.94 15.90 -6.28
C ALA A 164 5.21 16.72 -5.21
N LYS A 165 4.20 17.46 -5.65
CA LYS A 165 3.31 18.30 -4.84
C LYS A 165 1.87 17.77 -4.78
N ASN A 166 1.50 16.90 -5.72
CA ASN A 166 0.19 16.27 -5.79
C ASN A 166 0.33 14.87 -6.39
N PHE A 167 -0.72 14.06 -6.25
CA PHE A 167 -0.77 12.75 -6.90
C PHE A 167 -2.21 12.36 -7.23
N LEU A 168 -2.38 11.58 -8.29
CA LEU A 168 -3.64 10.90 -8.55
C LEU A 168 -3.57 9.51 -7.94
N CYS A 169 -4.65 9.08 -7.29
CA CYS A 169 -4.90 7.70 -6.90
C CYS A 169 -6.15 7.20 -7.62
N LEU A 170 -5.96 6.32 -8.61
CA LEU A 170 -7.01 5.80 -9.48
C LEU A 170 -6.77 4.30 -9.71
N LEU A 171 -7.25 3.49 -8.78
CA LEU A 171 -6.96 2.05 -8.70
C LEU A 171 -8.07 1.19 -9.28
N ASN A 172 -9.28 1.74 -9.47
CA ASN A 172 -10.42 1.03 -10.04
C ASN A 172 -10.92 1.73 -11.32
N PRO A 173 -10.27 1.48 -12.48
CA PRO A 173 -10.61 2.12 -13.75
C PRO A 173 -11.80 1.48 -14.47
N GLU A 174 -12.65 0.69 -13.78
CA GLU A 174 -13.75 -0.08 -14.37
C GLU A 174 -14.79 0.78 -15.13
N LYS A 175 -14.88 2.08 -14.84
CA LYS A 175 -15.74 3.00 -15.57
C LYS A 175 -15.29 3.24 -17.03
N PHE A 176 -14.01 2.99 -17.33
CA PHE A 176 -13.46 3.14 -18.67
C PHE A 176 -13.66 1.84 -19.45
N LYS A 177 -14.23 1.95 -20.66
CA LYS A 177 -14.54 0.76 -21.48
C LYS A 177 -13.32 0.18 -22.16
N THR A 178 -12.32 1.01 -22.44
CA THR A 178 -11.09 0.64 -23.16
C THR A 178 -9.87 1.28 -22.51
N LEU A 179 -8.69 0.68 -22.73
CA LEU A 179 -7.42 1.27 -22.31
C LEU A 179 -7.20 2.66 -22.92
N GLU A 180 -7.63 2.92 -24.16
CA GLU A 180 -7.43 4.24 -24.77
C GLU A 180 -8.28 5.32 -24.10
N GLN A 181 -9.53 5.02 -23.72
CA GLN A 181 -10.35 5.96 -22.96
C GLN A 181 -9.73 6.28 -21.60
N TYR A 182 -9.20 5.24 -20.95
CA TYR A 182 -8.53 5.39 -19.66
C TYR A 182 -7.25 6.23 -19.80
N LYS A 183 -6.36 5.87 -20.72
CA LYS A 183 -5.14 6.64 -21.05
C LYS A 183 -5.46 8.10 -21.35
N SER A 184 -6.39 8.36 -22.25
CA SER A 184 -6.76 9.73 -22.62
C SER A 184 -7.24 10.54 -21.41
N SER A 185 -7.98 9.92 -20.49
CA SER A 185 -8.40 10.59 -19.26
C SER A 185 -7.23 10.97 -18.33
N LEU A 186 -6.19 10.12 -18.27
CA LEU A 186 -4.96 10.38 -17.51
C LEU A 186 -4.06 11.42 -18.17
N GLU A 187 -4.05 11.50 -19.50
CA GLU A 187 -3.30 12.52 -20.27
C GLU A 187 -3.92 13.92 -20.13
N ASN A 188 -5.21 14.01 -19.79
CA ASN A 188 -5.93 15.28 -19.62
C ASN A 188 -5.75 15.93 -18.24
N VAL A 189 -4.91 15.38 -17.37
CA VAL A 189 -4.59 15.93 -16.04
C VAL A 189 -3.09 15.96 -15.81
N ASP A 190 -2.60 16.95 -15.06
CA ASP A 190 -1.16 17.22 -14.89
C ASP A 190 -0.65 16.88 -13.48
N PHE A 191 -1.18 15.82 -12.88
CA PHE A 191 -0.66 15.31 -11.60
C PHE A 191 0.84 14.95 -11.69
N ASP A 192 1.58 15.18 -10.62
CA ASP A 192 3.02 14.89 -10.54
C ASP A 192 3.32 13.39 -10.45
N ILE A 193 2.43 12.65 -9.79
CA ILE A 193 2.48 11.19 -9.68
C ILE A 193 1.12 10.61 -10.08
N LEU A 194 1.12 9.61 -10.93
CA LEU A 194 -0.03 8.74 -11.20
C LEU A 194 0.14 7.43 -10.43
N LEU A 195 -0.64 7.22 -9.36
CA LEU A 195 -0.82 5.92 -8.71
C LEU A 195 -2.02 5.24 -9.38
N ILE A 196 -1.76 4.30 -10.29
CA ILE A 196 -2.78 3.79 -11.20
C ILE A 196 -2.79 2.27 -11.29
N GLU A 197 -3.98 1.71 -11.49
CA GLU A 197 -4.11 0.36 -12.03
C GLU A 197 -3.54 0.33 -13.47
N PRO A 198 -2.57 -0.56 -13.79
CA PRO A 198 -1.91 -0.60 -15.10
C PRO A 198 -2.69 -1.35 -16.19
N SER A 199 -3.87 -1.91 -15.87
CA SER A 199 -4.65 -2.74 -16.79
C SER A 199 -6.17 -2.50 -16.70
N ILE A 200 -6.88 -2.81 -17.78
CA ILE A 200 -8.35 -2.90 -17.79
C ILE A 200 -8.73 -4.27 -18.31
N ASN A 201 -9.57 -5.00 -17.57
CA ASN A 201 -10.06 -6.33 -17.97
C ASN A 201 -8.93 -7.31 -18.36
N GLY A 202 -7.76 -7.19 -17.72
CA GLY A 202 -6.58 -8.02 -17.99
C GLY A 202 -5.71 -7.56 -19.17
N GLU A 203 -6.12 -6.53 -19.92
CA GLU A 203 -5.30 -5.87 -20.94
C GLU A 203 -4.44 -4.79 -20.26
N PHE A 204 -3.11 -4.89 -20.39
CA PHE A 204 -2.17 -3.92 -19.82
C PHE A 204 -1.86 -2.82 -20.81
N PHE A 205 -1.55 -1.62 -20.30
CA PHE A 205 -0.91 -0.59 -21.13
C PHE A 205 0.33 -1.12 -21.84
N SER A 206 0.58 -0.65 -23.06
CA SER A 206 1.86 -0.87 -23.75
C SER A 206 2.96 0.03 -23.17
N ARG A 207 4.21 -0.28 -23.52
CA ARG A 207 5.36 0.58 -23.16
C ARG A 207 5.21 2.00 -23.70
N GLU A 208 4.76 2.14 -24.94
CA GLU A 208 4.54 3.43 -25.59
C GLU A 208 3.43 4.23 -24.89
N GLN A 209 2.37 3.55 -24.46
CA GLN A 209 1.29 4.18 -23.69
C GLN A 209 1.79 4.68 -22.33
N ILE A 210 2.57 3.87 -21.61
CA ILE A 210 3.19 4.29 -20.34
C ILE A 210 4.16 5.45 -20.55
N GLU A 211 5.01 5.43 -21.57
CA GLU A 211 5.92 6.54 -21.87
C GLU A 211 5.19 7.83 -22.25
N SER A 212 4.03 7.74 -22.90
CA SER A 212 3.14 8.90 -23.10
C SER A 212 2.61 9.42 -21.77
N LEU A 213 2.15 8.52 -20.89
CA LEU A 213 1.66 8.87 -19.56
C LEU A 213 2.73 9.47 -18.65
N LYS A 214 4.02 9.30 -18.91
CA LYS A 214 5.09 9.97 -18.15
C LYS A 214 5.26 11.46 -18.49
N LYS A 215 4.45 11.99 -19.40
CA LYS A 215 4.46 13.40 -19.78
C LYS A 215 3.15 14.08 -19.36
N LYS A 216 3.28 15.26 -18.79
CA LYS A 216 2.20 16.24 -18.59
C LYS A 216 1.83 16.86 -19.93
N SER A 217 0.71 17.58 -19.96
CA SER A 217 0.23 18.30 -21.14
C SER A 217 1.27 19.30 -21.70
N SER A 218 2.12 19.87 -20.84
CA SER A 218 3.23 20.75 -21.22
C SER A 218 4.46 20.03 -21.80
N GLY A 219 4.51 18.70 -21.72
CA GLY A 219 5.70 17.89 -22.01
C GLY A 219 6.63 17.68 -20.80
N ALA A 220 6.39 18.34 -19.66
CA ALA A 220 7.14 18.10 -18.44
C ALA A 220 6.95 16.66 -17.93
N ARG A 221 8.01 16.09 -17.33
CA ARG A 221 7.99 14.73 -16.80
C ARG A 221 7.10 14.62 -15.55
N ARG A 222 6.33 13.54 -15.46
CA ARG A 222 5.66 13.04 -14.25
C ARG A 222 5.99 11.57 -14.01
N LEU A 223 5.68 11.05 -12.82
CA LEU A 223 5.92 9.66 -12.45
C LEU A 223 4.67 8.80 -12.68
N VAL A 224 4.85 7.61 -13.24
CA VAL A 224 3.78 6.60 -13.38
C VAL A 224 4.11 5.38 -12.51
N ILE A 225 3.31 5.17 -11.47
CA ILE A 225 3.48 4.13 -10.46
C ILE A 225 2.31 3.14 -10.56
N ALA A 226 2.61 1.87 -10.80
CA ALA A 226 1.58 0.84 -10.95
C ALA A 226 1.12 0.29 -9.60
N TYR A 227 -0.20 0.12 -9.46
CA TYR A 227 -0.79 -0.69 -8.41
C TYR A 227 -0.24 -2.11 -8.44
N PHE A 228 0.16 -2.63 -7.28
CA PHE A 228 0.74 -3.95 -7.16
C PHE A 228 0.43 -4.59 -5.81
N SER A 229 -0.67 -5.35 -5.71
CA SER A 229 -1.03 -6.10 -4.50
C SER A 229 -0.12 -7.29 -4.29
N ILE A 230 0.53 -7.37 -3.12
CA ILE A 230 1.50 -8.44 -2.80
C ILE A 230 1.07 -9.32 -1.62
N GLY A 231 0.15 -8.87 -0.78
CA GLY A 231 -0.41 -9.63 0.35
C GLY A 231 -1.73 -10.34 0.04
N GLU A 232 -2.41 -9.98 -1.05
CA GLU A 232 -3.70 -10.56 -1.45
C GLU A 232 -3.70 -10.97 -2.93
N ALA A 233 -4.41 -12.06 -3.23
CA ALA A 233 -4.72 -12.51 -4.58
C ALA A 233 -6.08 -12.01 -5.00
N GLU A 234 -6.19 -11.51 -6.22
CA GLU A 234 -7.40 -10.91 -6.77
C GLU A 234 -8.00 -11.83 -7.85
N ASN A 235 -9.25 -12.25 -7.67
CA ASN A 235 -9.86 -13.26 -8.55
C ASN A 235 -10.18 -12.77 -9.97
N TYR A 236 -10.11 -11.46 -10.19
CA TYR A 236 -10.26 -10.81 -11.49
C TYR A 236 -8.93 -10.62 -12.22
N ARG A 237 -7.79 -11.00 -11.64
CA ARG A 237 -6.48 -10.91 -12.30
C ARG A 237 -6.24 -12.09 -13.24
N HIS A 238 -5.41 -11.84 -14.25
CA HIS A 238 -5.04 -12.84 -15.26
C HIS A 238 -4.36 -14.10 -14.69
N TYR A 239 -3.69 -14.00 -13.53
CA TYR A 239 -3.05 -15.15 -12.88
C TYR A 239 -4.05 -16.06 -12.16
N TRP A 240 -5.28 -15.60 -11.91
CA TRP A 240 -6.28 -16.37 -11.17
C TRP A 240 -6.75 -17.56 -12.00
N LYS A 241 -6.52 -18.78 -11.49
CA LYS A 241 -6.93 -20.00 -12.20
C LYS A 241 -8.38 -20.33 -11.86
N LYS A 242 -9.21 -20.60 -12.86
CA LYS A 242 -10.63 -21.01 -12.68
C LYS A 242 -10.81 -22.19 -11.72
N SER A 243 -9.82 -23.07 -11.59
CA SER A 243 -9.85 -24.20 -10.64
C SER A 243 -9.86 -23.74 -9.17
N TRP A 244 -9.33 -22.55 -8.87
CA TRP A 244 -9.28 -22.01 -7.51
C TRP A 244 -10.68 -21.68 -6.97
N ASN A 245 -11.65 -21.35 -7.84
CA ASN A 245 -13.05 -21.12 -7.44
C ASN A 245 -13.72 -22.34 -6.80
N LYS A 246 -13.22 -23.56 -7.07
CA LYS A 246 -13.73 -24.80 -6.47
C LYS A 246 -12.95 -25.21 -5.23
N LYS A 247 -11.62 -25.02 -5.27
CA LYS A 247 -10.71 -25.33 -4.19
C LYS A 247 -9.52 -24.38 -4.24
N HIS A 248 -9.42 -23.56 -3.21
CA HIS A 248 -8.27 -22.67 -3.03
C HIS A 248 -6.97 -23.48 -2.87
N PRO A 249 -5.86 -23.03 -3.49
CA PRO A 249 -4.53 -23.48 -3.10
C PRO A 249 -4.27 -23.23 -1.61
N ASP A 250 -3.42 -24.05 -0.99
CA ASP A 250 -3.15 -23.96 0.46
C ASP A 250 -2.53 -22.62 0.89
N TRP A 251 -1.97 -21.86 -0.05
CA TRP A 251 -1.44 -20.52 0.19
C TRP A 251 -2.49 -19.41 0.15
N ILE A 252 -3.71 -19.67 -0.32
CA ILE A 252 -4.85 -18.76 -0.15
C ILE A 252 -5.49 -19.06 1.22
N ALA A 253 -5.54 -18.06 2.09
CA ALA A 253 -6.07 -18.21 3.44
C ALA A 253 -7.59 -18.04 3.50
N GLU A 254 -8.10 -16.86 3.15
CA GLU A 254 -9.54 -16.55 3.13
C GLU A 254 -9.81 -15.31 2.28
N GLU A 255 -11.06 -15.12 1.84
CA GLU A 255 -11.50 -13.89 1.18
C GLU A 255 -11.50 -12.72 2.18
N ASN A 256 -11.10 -11.54 1.70
CA ASN A 256 -11.17 -10.32 2.46
C ASN A 256 -12.61 -9.79 2.45
N SER A 257 -13.28 -9.84 3.60
CA SER A 257 -14.69 -9.43 3.74
C SER A 257 -14.95 -7.96 3.36
N ASN A 258 -13.94 -7.11 3.40
CA ASN A 258 -14.08 -5.70 3.06
C ASN A 258 -13.92 -5.45 1.56
N TRP A 259 -13.28 -6.37 0.84
CA TRP A 259 -12.91 -6.23 -0.57
C TRP A 259 -13.25 -7.52 -1.31
N GLY A 260 -14.50 -7.65 -1.75
CA GLY A 260 -14.97 -8.84 -2.47
C GLY A 260 -14.07 -9.19 -3.66
N GLY A 261 -13.77 -10.47 -3.82
CA GLY A 261 -12.84 -10.94 -4.86
C GLY A 261 -11.35 -10.82 -4.53
N ASN A 262 -10.98 -10.22 -3.40
CA ASN A 262 -9.61 -10.19 -2.88
C ASN A 262 -9.44 -11.27 -1.80
N TYR A 263 -8.32 -11.99 -1.84
CA TYR A 263 -8.07 -13.15 -0.98
C TYR A 263 -6.72 -13.01 -0.29
N ARG A 264 -6.72 -13.01 1.04
CA ARG A 264 -5.48 -12.98 1.82
C ARG A 264 -4.64 -14.21 1.54
N VAL A 265 -3.37 -13.99 1.22
CA VAL A 265 -2.45 -15.09 0.91
C VAL A 265 -1.36 -15.22 1.97
N LYS A 266 -0.86 -16.45 2.15
CA LYS A 266 0.42 -16.69 2.81
C LYS A 266 1.51 -16.13 1.90
N TYR A 267 1.75 -14.83 1.97
CA TYR A 267 2.65 -14.10 1.05
C TYR A 267 4.11 -14.61 1.08
N TRP A 268 4.48 -15.39 2.10
CA TRP A 268 5.76 -16.11 2.15
C TRP A 268 5.80 -17.41 1.32
N SER A 269 4.69 -17.85 0.71
CA SER A 269 4.63 -19.09 -0.05
C SER A 269 5.39 -18.98 -1.37
N PRO A 270 6.27 -19.93 -1.72
CA PRO A 270 7.02 -19.91 -2.99
C PRO A 270 6.13 -19.78 -4.23
N GLU A 271 4.97 -20.43 -4.24
CA GLU A 271 4.02 -20.40 -5.35
C GLU A 271 3.44 -19.00 -5.55
N TRP A 272 3.08 -18.32 -4.47
CA TRP A 272 2.59 -16.94 -4.53
C TRP A 272 3.69 -15.98 -4.97
N LYS A 273 4.89 -16.11 -4.38
CA LYS A 273 6.06 -15.30 -4.76
C LYS A 273 6.39 -15.46 -6.25
N SER A 274 6.24 -16.66 -6.81
CA SER A 274 6.41 -16.89 -8.25
C SER A 274 5.39 -16.13 -9.09
N ILE A 275 4.10 -16.16 -8.72
CA ILE A 275 3.04 -15.42 -9.41
C ILE A 275 3.33 -13.92 -9.40
N ILE A 276 3.69 -13.39 -8.23
CA ILE A 276 4.00 -11.96 -8.07
C ILE A 276 5.27 -11.58 -8.84
N LYS A 277 6.30 -12.43 -8.89
CA LYS A 277 7.49 -12.19 -9.70
C LYS A 277 7.17 -12.10 -11.19
N ASP A 278 6.31 -12.98 -11.70
CA ASP A 278 5.87 -12.93 -13.10
C ASP A 278 5.05 -11.67 -13.38
N TYR A 279 4.18 -11.27 -12.44
CA TYR A 279 3.43 -10.01 -12.52
C TYR A 279 4.36 -8.79 -12.52
N GLN A 280 5.36 -8.75 -11.64
CA GLN A 280 6.37 -7.68 -11.58
C GLN A 280 7.11 -7.55 -12.91
N LYS A 281 7.50 -8.68 -13.52
CA LYS A 281 8.14 -8.68 -14.83
C LYS A 281 7.24 -8.03 -15.89
N LYS A 282 5.93 -8.29 -15.86
CA LYS A 282 4.99 -7.63 -16.76
C LYS A 282 4.95 -6.11 -16.56
N LEU A 283 5.01 -5.63 -15.31
CA LEU A 283 5.10 -4.20 -15.00
C LEU A 283 6.42 -3.58 -15.53
N ASP A 284 7.53 -4.32 -15.45
CA ASP A 284 8.81 -3.88 -16.00
C ASP A 284 8.82 -3.82 -17.53
N GLU A 285 8.15 -4.78 -18.18
CA GLU A 285 7.99 -4.82 -19.63
C GLU A 285 7.20 -3.63 -20.19
N ILE A 286 6.18 -3.17 -19.47
CA ILE A 286 5.41 -1.97 -19.84
C ILE A 286 6.11 -0.67 -19.39
N GLY A 287 7.16 -0.77 -18.58
CA GLY A 287 8.07 0.34 -18.33
C GLY A 287 7.58 1.38 -17.32
N VAL A 288 6.75 1.02 -16.33
CA VAL A 288 6.34 1.96 -15.25
C VAL A 288 7.55 2.47 -14.46
N ASP A 289 7.46 3.64 -13.83
CA ASP A 289 8.57 4.20 -13.03
C ASP A 289 8.70 3.53 -11.66
N GLY A 290 7.66 2.82 -11.21
CA GLY A 290 7.68 2.13 -9.91
C GLY A 290 6.38 1.42 -9.58
N TYR A 291 6.28 0.98 -8.33
CA TYR A 291 5.13 0.22 -7.83
C TYR A 291 4.60 0.80 -6.52
N LEU A 292 3.28 0.82 -6.43
CA LEU A 292 2.54 0.96 -5.18
C LEU A 292 2.28 -0.45 -4.65
N LEU A 293 3.12 -0.89 -3.71
CA LEU A 293 3.02 -2.19 -3.07
C LEU A 293 1.85 -2.17 -2.09
N ASP A 294 0.74 -2.75 -2.51
CA ASP A 294 -0.47 -2.81 -1.71
C ASP A 294 -0.61 -4.12 -0.94
N THR A 295 -1.50 -4.09 0.04
CA THR A 295 -1.82 -5.18 0.97
C THR A 295 -0.60 -5.67 1.76
N VAL A 296 0.41 -4.82 1.89
CA VAL A 296 1.60 -5.08 2.71
C VAL A 296 1.24 -5.26 4.18
N ASP A 297 0.13 -4.68 4.64
CA ASP A 297 -0.40 -4.80 5.99
C ASP A 297 -1.14 -6.14 6.26
N THR A 298 -1.21 -7.04 5.28
CA THR A 298 -1.73 -8.40 5.46
C THR A 298 -0.98 -9.19 6.55
N TYR A 299 0.21 -8.77 6.98
CA TYR A 299 0.85 -9.37 8.15
C TYR A 299 -0.01 -9.26 9.41
N TYR A 300 -0.75 -8.16 9.63
CA TYR A 300 -1.62 -8.00 10.81
C TYR A 300 -2.64 -9.14 10.91
N TYR A 301 -3.22 -9.54 9.78
CA TYR A 301 -4.16 -10.65 9.72
C TYR A 301 -3.57 -11.96 10.28
N PHE A 302 -2.32 -12.26 9.93
CA PHE A 302 -1.68 -13.49 10.39
C PHE A 302 -1.19 -13.39 11.85
N GLU A 303 -0.74 -12.21 12.28
CA GLU A 303 -0.43 -11.92 13.69
C GLU A 303 -1.67 -12.15 14.56
N ASP A 304 -2.81 -11.56 14.20
CA ASP A 304 -4.08 -11.66 14.93
C ASP A 304 -4.57 -13.11 15.02
N LYS A 305 -4.52 -13.86 13.89
CA LYS A 305 -4.92 -15.27 13.85
C LYS A 305 -4.00 -16.14 14.70
N ASP A 306 -2.71 -15.86 14.74
CA ASP A 306 -1.78 -16.62 15.57
C ASP A 306 -1.97 -16.29 17.06
N GLU A 307 -2.13 -15.02 17.41
CA GLU A 307 -2.44 -14.60 18.78
C GLU A 307 -3.73 -15.24 19.29
N ALA A 308 -4.78 -15.26 18.47
CA ALA A 308 -6.05 -15.91 18.80
C ALA A 308 -5.88 -17.43 19.05
N LYS A 309 -5.08 -18.12 18.22
CA LYS A 309 -4.77 -19.55 18.40
C LYS A 309 -4.00 -19.81 19.69
N GLN A 310 -3.02 -18.97 20.03
CA GLN A 310 -2.25 -19.09 21.26
C GLN A 310 -3.11 -18.87 22.51
N LYS A 311 -3.99 -17.84 22.49
CA LYS A 311 -4.98 -17.58 23.54
C LYS A 311 -5.92 -18.78 23.73
N ALA A 312 -6.37 -19.42 22.65
CA ALA A 312 -7.23 -20.60 22.70
C ALA A 312 -6.51 -21.83 23.30
N LYS A 313 -5.25 -22.09 22.93
CA LYS A 313 -4.42 -23.17 23.52
C LYS A 313 -4.21 -22.97 25.01
N THR A 314 -3.90 -21.74 25.43
CA THR A 314 -3.67 -21.41 26.85
C THR A 314 -4.93 -21.62 27.70
N LYS A 315 -6.12 -21.31 27.15
CA LYS A 315 -7.40 -21.59 27.82
C LYS A 315 -7.69 -23.09 27.95
N LYS A 316 -7.30 -23.91 26.97
CA LYS A 316 -7.47 -25.38 27.02
C LYS A 316 -6.55 -26.04 28.05
N ASN A 317 -5.31 -25.55 28.21
CA ASN A 317 -4.35 -26.12 29.17
C ASN A 317 -4.61 -25.69 30.64
N LYS A 318 -5.55 -24.77 30.87
CA LYS A 318 -5.96 -24.30 32.22
C LYS A 318 -7.27 -24.94 32.71
N LYS A 319 -7.93 -25.75 31.87
CA LYS A 319 -9.11 -26.56 32.23
C LYS A 319 -8.68 -28.00 32.43
#